data_AF-A0A7C3CE58-F1
#
_entry.id   AF-A0A7C3CE58-F1
#
_cell.length_a   1.000
_cell.length_b   1.000
_cell.length_c   1.000
_cell.angle_alpha   90.00
_cell.angle_beta   90.00
_cell.angle_gamma   90.00
#
_symmetry.space_group_name_H-M   'P 1'
#
loop_
_entity.id
_entity.type
_entity.pdbx_description
1 polymer ?
#
loop_
_entity_poly.entity_id
_entity_poly.type
_entity_poly.pdbx_seq_one_letter_code
_entity_poly.pdbx_strand_id
1 'polypeptide(L)' 'KDFRNKIHICQKEAKETKHWLRMLKECSQESREKCRELWQECHELTLIFGKITATLNKK' A
#
# COMPACT_ATOMS: atom_id res chain seq x y z
N LYS A 1 -10.29 -17.81 6.96
CA LYS A 1 -10.73 -17.39 5.60
C LYS A 1 -11.05 -15.89 5.56
N ASP A 2 -11.91 -15.38 6.45
CA ASP A 2 -12.25 -13.95 6.55
C ASP A 2 -11.04 -13.02 6.76
N PHE A 3 -10.18 -13.32 7.74
CA PHE A 3 -8.97 -12.54 8.00
C PHE A 3 -8.07 -12.40 6.75
N ARG A 4 -7.84 -13.51 6.03
CA ARG A 4 -7.08 -13.48 4.78
C ARG A 4 -7.72 -12.57 3.74
N ASN A 5 -9.04 -12.65 3.58
CA ASN A 5 -9.76 -11.80 2.61
C ASN A 5 -9.63 -10.32 2.98
N LYS A 6 -9.77 -9.97 4.26
CA LYS A 6 -9.58 -8.59 4.75
C LYS A 6 -8.16 -8.08 4.50
N ILE A 7 -7.13 -8.88 4.81
CA ILE A 7 -5.73 -8.52 4.51
C ILE A 7 -5.50 -8.32 3.00
N HIS A 8 -6.14 -9.14 2.17
CA HIS A 8 -6.04 -9.01 0.72
C HIS A 8 -6.71 -7.73 0.20
N ILE A 9 -7.83 -7.32 0.80
CA ILE A 9 -8.47 -6.02 0.54
C ILE A 9 -7.52 -4.89 0.94
N CYS A 10 -7.00 -4.90 2.17
CA CYS A 10 -6.02 -3.89 2.63
C CYS A 10 -4.80 -3.78 1.70
N GLN A 11 -4.30 -4.91 1.18
CA GLN A 11 -3.20 -4.91 0.23
C GLN A 11 -3.58 -4.28 -1.12
N LYS A 12 -4.81 -4.45 -1.59
CA LYS A 12 -5.31 -3.81 -2.82
C LYS A 12 -5.45 -2.31 -2.63
N GLU A 13 -6.09 -1.88 -1.55
CA GLU A 13 -6.25 -0.47 -1.21
C GLU A 13 -4.89 0.24 -1.10
N ALA A 14 -3.91 -0.34 -0.39
CA ALA A 14 -2.57 0.24 -0.26
C ALA A 14 -1.84 0.39 -1.61
N LYS A 15 -2.03 -0.56 -2.54
CA LYS A 15 -1.47 -0.47 -3.90
C LYS A 15 -2.12 0.64 -4.71
N GLU A 16 -3.43 0.79 -4.58
CA GLU A 16 -4.20 1.85 -5.25
C GLU A 16 -3.83 3.23 -4.70
N THR A 17 -3.79 3.41 -3.38
CA THR A 17 -3.32 4.66 -2.76
C THR A 17 -1.91 5.01 -3.22
N LYS A 18 -1.00 4.04 -3.29
CA LYS A 18 0.36 4.25 -3.81
C LYS A 18 0.37 4.74 -5.27
N HIS A 19 -0.56 4.25 -6.10
CA HIS A 19 -0.71 4.71 -7.49
C HIS A 19 -1.19 6.17 -7.54
N TRP A 20 -2.22 6.52 -6.76
CA TRP A 20 -2.73 7.90 -6.66
C TRP A 20 -1.67 8.87 -6.15
N LEU A 21 -0.91 8.51 -5.11
CA LEU A 21 0.18 9.32 -4.57
C LEU A 21 1.29 9.57 -5.60
N ARG A 22 1.58 8.59 -6.47
CA ARG A 22 2.52 8.77 -7.57
C ARG A 22 2.02 9.80 -8.58
N MET A 23 0.73 9.80 -8.91
CA MET A 23 0.16 10.79 -9.83
C MET A 23 0.11 12.18 -9.19
N LEU A 24 -0.31 12.28 -7.93
CA LEU A 24 -0.38 13.55 -7.19
C LEU A 24 0.98 14.24 -7.07
N LYS A 25 2.04 13.45 -6.84
CA LYS A 25 3.43 13.93 -6.81
C LYS A 25 3.85 14.64 -8.11
N GLU A 26 3.32 14.22 -9.25
CA GLU A 26 3.60 14.83 -10.56
C GLU A 26 2.70 16.05 -10.83
N CYS A 27 1.49 16.09 -10.26
CA CYS A 27 0.55 17.21 -10.43
C CYS A 27 0.87 18.44 -9.57
N SER A 28 1.46 18.28 -8.39
CA SER A 28 1.77 19.39 -7.48
C SER A 28 3.19 19.30 -6.90
N GLN A 29 3.99 20.33 -7.17
CA GLN A 29 5.35 20.44 -6.66
C GLN A 29 5.37 20.68 -5.13
N GLU A 30 4.38 21.40 -4.61
CA GLU A 30 4.25 21.73 -3.18
C GLU A 30 3.96 20.48 -2.34
N SER A 31 3.17 19.54 -2.88
CA SER A 31 2.82 18.30 -2.19
C SER A 31 3.84 17.17 -2.40
N ARG A 32 4.91 17.39 -3.18
CA ARG A 32 5.82 16.33 -3.64
C ARG A 32 6.50 15.57 -2.49
N GLU A 33 6.99 16.28 -1.47
CA GLU A 33 7.68 15.65 -0.33
C GLU A 33 6.72 14.82 0.52
N LYS A 34 5.58 15.41 0.88
CA LYS A 34 4.51 14.70 1.61
C LYS A 34 3.98 13.49 0.85
N CYS A 35 3.78 13.61 -0.47
CA CYS A 35 3.38 12.49 -1.31
C CYS A 35 4.44 11.39 -1.33
N ARG A 36 5.73 11.74 -1.28
CA ARG A 36 6.83 10.76 -1.22
C ARG A 36 6.85 10.00 0.11
N GLU A 37 6.66 10.70 1.23
CA GLU A 37 6.56 10.09 2.57
C GLU A 37 5.38 9.11 2.62
N LEU A 38 4.18 9.57 2.24
CA LEU A 38 2.98 8.72 2.20
C LEU A 38 3.12 7.55 1.22
N TRP A 39 3.82 7.75 0.10
CA TRP A 39 4.06 6.68 -0.88
C TRP A 39 4.95 5.58 -0.29
N GLN A 40 5.95 5.97 0.50
CA GLN A 40 6.83 5.05 1.20
C GLN A 40 6.07 4.24 2.26
N GLU A 41 5.23 4.90 3.07
CA GLU A 41 4.35 4.21 4.03
C GLU A 41 3.40 3.20 3.34
N CYS A 42 2.76 3.60 2.24
CA CYS A 42 1.90 2.71 1.46
C CYS A 42 2.67 1.51 0.88
N HIS A 43 3.93 1.72 0.49
CA HIS A 43 4.80 0.64 0.02
C HIS A 43 5.10 -0.36 1.14
N GLU A 44 5.46 0.12 2.32
CA GLU A 44 5.74 -0.71 3.51
C GLU A 44 4.50 -1.52 3.92
N LEU A 45 3.32 -0.88 3.96
CA LEU A 45 2.05 -1.57 4.22
C LEU A 45 1.80 -2.68 3.20
N THR A 46 2.06 -2.43 1.92
CA THR A 46 1.91 -3.46 0.86
C THR A 46 2.81 -4.68 1.11
N LEU A 47 4.05 -4.45 1.59
CA LEU A 47 4.99 -5.52 1.92
C LEU A 47 4.55 -6.29 3.17
N ILE A 48 4.10 -5.59 4.21
CA ILE A 48 3.58 -6.19 5.45
C ILE A 48 2.37 -7.09 5.13
N PHE A 49 1.35 -6.58 4.43
CA PHE A 49 0.18 -7.37 4.05
C PHE A 49 0.52 -8.55 3.13
N GLY A 50 1.50 -8.35 2.23
CA GLY A 50 2.04 -9.43 1.39
C GLY A 50 2.68 -10.54 2.22
N LYS A 51 3.50 -10.17 3.22
CA LYS A 51 4.15 -11.13 4.12
C LYS A 51 3.15 -11.88 5.00
N ILE A 52 2.13 -11.20 5.52
CA ILE A 52 1.03 -11.82 6.28
C ILE A 52 0.33 -12.85 5.42
N THR A 53 -0.08 -12.47 4.20
CA THR A 53 -0.77 -13.37 3.26
C THR A 53 0.09 -14.59 2.91
N ALA A 54 1.38 -14.39 2.62
CA ALA A 54 2.30 -15.48 2.31
C ALA A 54 2.48 -16.45 3.50
N THR A 55 2.52 -15.92 4.73
CA THR A 55 2.65 -16.73 5.95
C THR A 55 1.38 -17.54 6.22
N LEU A 56 0.20 -16.94 5.99
CA LEU A 56 -1.09 -17.62 6.13
C LEU A 56 -1.27 -18.77 5.13
N ASN A 57 -0.66 -18.69 3.94
CA ASN A 57 -0.76 -19.75 2.92
C ASN A 57 0.23 -20.91 3.14
N LYS A 58 1.21 -20.76 4.02
CA LYS A 58 2.17 -21.83 4.39
C LYS A 58 1.68 -22.70 5.54
N LYS A 59 0.62 -22.28 6.24
CA LYS A 59 -0.12 -23.08 7.23
C LYS A 59 -1.23 -23.85 6.54
#